data_AF-A0A960NY48-F1
#
_entry.id   AF-A0A960NY48-F1
#
_cell.length_a   1.000
_cell.length_b   1.000
_cell.length_c   1.000
_cell.angle_alpha   90.00
_cell.angle_beta   90.00
_cell.angle_gamma   90.00
#
_symmetry.space_group_name_H-M   'P 1'
#
loop_
_entity.id
_entity.type
_entity.pdbx_description
1 polymer ?
#
loop_
_entity_poly.entity_id
_entity_poly.type
_entity_poly.pdbx_seq_one_letter_code
_entity_poly.pdbx_strand_id
1 'polypeptide(L)'
;MDKKIKEGVSVQEIENFGKKYRFEIFFVLYFLIATLLTFIFFSAAWSVFLAGVGGILGVWLPNKIEKAARAAFRFVFKQEKATKLVLAIVGVIIAFFLPPLVFFFLGLMGGSGMNKAASAVTKLGDKEGGQ
;
A
#
# COMPACT_ATOMS: atom_id res chain seq x y z
N MET A 1 4.33 36.02 12.20
CA MET A 1 3.03 35.48 11.78
C MET A 1 2.79 35.85 10.33
N ASP A 2 2.58 34.83 9.50
CA ASP A 2 1.74 34.80 8.30
C ASP A 2 2.06 35.65 7.06
N LYS A 3 3.05 35.19 6.26
CA LYS A 3 3.12 35.50 4.82
C LYS A 3 3.23 34.25 3.91
N LYS A 4 2.97 33.04 4.43
CA LYS A 4 3.07 31.79 3.65
C LYS A 4 1.74 31.25 3.08
N ILE A 5 0.62 31.97 3.23
CA ILE A 5 -0.73 31.43 2.93
C ILE A 5 -1.27 31.86 1.54
N LYS A 6 -0.55 32.69 0.76
CA LYS A 6 -1.08 33.25 -0.51
C LYS A 6 -0.37 32.85 -1.81
N GLU A 7 0.66 32.02 -1.77
CA GLU A 7 1.22 31.44 -2.98
C GLU A 7 0.53 30.11 -3.23
N GLY A 8 -0.45 30.12 -4.14
CA GLY A 8 -1.06 28.89 -4.64
C GLY A 8 0.04 27.97 -5.15
N VAL A 9 -0.09 26.66 -4.89
CA VAL A 9 0.85 25.67 -5.38
C VAL A 9 1.01 25.86 -6.89
N SER A 10 2.22 26.18 -7.34
CA SER A 10 2.45 26.43 -8.76
C SER A 10 2.17 25.15 -9.55
N VAL A 11 1.60 25.28 -10.75
CA VAL A 11 1.30 24.10 -11.60
C VAL A 11 2.56 23.28 -11.86
N GLN A 12 3.73 23.93 -11.91
CA GLN A 12 5.04 23.29 -12.01
C GLN A 12 5.42 22.48 -10.75
N GLU A 13 5.09 22.96 -9.55
CA GLU A 13 5.28 22.18 -8.31
C GLU A 13 4.37 20.94 -8.27
N ILE A 14 3.11 21.06 -8.71
CA ILE A 14 2.20 19.91 -8.82
C ILE A 14 2.74 18.90 -9.84
N GLU A 15 3.23 19.36 -10.98
CA GLU A 15 3.80 18.49 -12.02
C GLU A 15 5.08 17.78 -11.54
N ASN A 16 5.96 18.51 -10.85
CA ASN A 16 7.20 17.95 -10.30
C ASN A 16 6.92 16.97 -9.15
N PHE A 17 5.95 17.28 -8.30
CA PHE A 17 5.47 16.38 -7.26
C PHE A 17 4.88 15.10 -7.88
N GLY A 18 4.03 15.24 -8.90
CA GLY A 18 3.48 14.13 -9.65
C GLY A 18 4.56 13.26 -10.29
N LYS A 19 5.58 13.86 -10.92
CA LYS A 19 6.72 13.13 -11.49
C LYS A 19 7.49 12.33 -10.44
N LYS A 20 7.69 12.89 -9.25
CA LYS A 20 8.45 12.27 -8.15
C LYS A 20 7.67 11.16 -7.45
N TYR A 21 6.37 11.38 -7.19
CA TYR A 21 5.54 10.49 -6.37
C TYR A 21 4.46 9.73 -7.17
N ARG A 22 4.62 9.62 -8.50
CA ARG A 22 3.72 8.91 -9.43
C ARG A 22 3.14 7.62 -8.85
N PHE A 23 3.99 6.75 -8.29
CA PHE A 23 3.56 5.46 -7.75
C PHE A 23 2.75 5.57 -6.47
N GLU A 24 3.17 6.43 -5.53
CA GLU A 24 2.43 6.66 -4.29
C GLU A 24 1.05 7.23 -4.58
N ILE A 25 0.96 8.16 -5.55
CA ILE A 25 -0.32 8.70 -6.01
C ILE A 25 -1.22 7.60 -6.56
N PHE A 26 -0.69 6.66 -7.37
CA PHE A 26 -1.48 5.52 -7.85
C PHE A 26 -1.94 4.60 -6.71
N PHE A 27 -1.10 4.31 -5.71
CA PHE A 27 -1.50 3.52 -4.56
C PHE A 27 -2.63 4.17 -3.76
N VAL A 28 -2.53 5.48 -3.51
CA VAL A 28 -3.59 6.25 -2.85
C VAL A 28 -4.87 6.23 -3.69
N LEU A 29 -4.75 6.41 -5.01
CA LEU A 29 -5.90 6.34 -5.92
C LEU A 29 -6.58 4.97 -5.88
N TYR A 30 -5.82 3.87 -5.91
CA TYR A 30 -6.36 2.51 -5.79
C TYR A 30 -7.11 2.32 -4.49
N PHE A 31 -6.54 2.80 -3.38
CA PHE A 31 -7.15 2.69 -2.08
C PHE A 31 -8.45 3.48 -1.98
N LEU A 32 -8.49 4.71 -2.49
CA LEU A 32 -9.69 5.54 -2.51
C LEU A 32 -10.79 4.90 -3.37
N ILE A 33 -10.45 4.46 -4.58
CA ILE A 33 -11.39 3.79 -5.49
C ILE A 33 -11.92 2.49 -4.86
N ALA A 34 -11.04 1.65 -4.33
CA ALA A 34 -11.43 0.40 -3.68
C ALA A 34 -12.31 0.65 -2.44
N THR A 35 -12.02 1.70 -1.67
CA THR A 35 -12.84 2.06 -0.51
C THR A 35 -14.24 2.48 -0.95
N LEU A 36 -14.36 3.40 -1.91
CA LEU A 36 -15.66 3.86 -2.42
C LEU A 36 -16.47 2.71 -3.02
N LEU A 37 -15.85 1.89 -3.88
CA LEU A 37 -16.53 0.79 -4.54
C LEU A 37 -16.87 -0.37 -3.61
N THR A 38 -16.12 -0.54 -2.52
CA THR A 38 -16.46 -1.47 -1.46
C THR A 38 -17.80 -1.14 -0.82
N PHE A 39 -18.20 0.14 -0.73
CA PHE A 39 -19.51 0.49 -0.19
C PHE A 39 -20.63 0.42 -1.23
N ILE A 40 -20.31 0.59 -2.51
CA ILE A 40 -21.30 0.64 -3.60
C ILE A 40 -21.63 -0.77 -4.13
N PHE A 41 -20.60 -1.59 -4.40
CA PHE A 41 -20.76 -2.85 -5.12
C PHE A 41 -20.52 -4.09 -4.27
N PHE A 42 -19.75 -3.95 -3.18
CA PHE A 42 -19.47 -5.04 -2.25
C PHE A 42 -20.05 -4.68 -0.87
N SER A 43 -20.07 -5.61 0.07
CA SER A 43 -20.40 -5.27 1.45
C SER A 43 -19.10 -4.94 2.19
N ALA A 44 -19.13 -3.91 3.03
CA ALA A 44 -18.02 -3.57 3.92
C ALA A 44 -17.56 -4.77 4.76
N ALA A 45 -18.49 -5.67 5.13
CA ALA A 45 -18.19 -6.89 5.86
C ALA A 45 -17.19 -7.80 5.12
N TRP A 46 -17.32 -7.94 3.80
CA TRP A 46 -16.41 -8.77 2.99
C TRP A 46 -15.00 -8.19 2.92
N SER A 47 -14.90 -6.87 2.75
CA SER A 47 -13.59 -6.19 2.72
C SER A 47 -12.90 -6.22 4.08
N VAL A 48 -13.63 -6.05 5.18
CA VAL A 48 -13.09 -6.19 6.55
C VAL A 48 -12.67 -7.63 6.81
N PHE A 49 -13.51 -8.61 6.45
CA PHE A 49 -13.19 -10.02 6.60
C PHE A 49 -11.90 -10.38 5.84
N LEU A 50 -11.79 -9.99 4.58
CA LEU A 50 -10.61 -10.25 3.76
C LEU A 50 -9.37 -9.50 4.26
N ALA A 51 -9.50 -8.27 4.74
CA ALA A 51 -8.40 -7.57 5.41
C ALA A 51 -7.93 -8.34 6.66
N GLY A 52 -8.86 -8.89 7.45
CA GLY A 52 -8.55 -9.74 8.60
C GLY A 52 -7.81 -11.02 8.21
N VAL A 53 -8.33 -11.77 7.23
CA VAL A 53 -7.69 -12.98 6.70
C VAL A 53 -6.29 -12.66 6.16
N GLY A 54 -6.16 -11.57 5.39
CA GLY A 54 -4.88 -11.07 4.92
C GLY A 54 -3.94 -10.76 6.07
N GLY A 55 -4.42 -10.06 7.10
CA GLY A 55 -3.67 -9.77 8.33
C GLY A 55 -3.08 -11.02 8.98
N ILE A 56 -3.92 -12.03 9.20
CA ILE A 56 -3.51 -13.29 9.83
C ILE A 56 -2.44 -14.00 8.97
N LEU A 57 -2.66 -14.11 7.65
CA LEU A 57 -1.69 -14.71 6.74
C LEU A 57 -0.39 -13.90 6.68
N GLY A 58 -0.47 -12.58 6.76
CA GLY A 58 0.68 -11.67 6.81
C GLY A 58 1.53 -11.88 8.06
N VAL A 59 0.89 -12.08 9.21
CA VAL A 59 1.57 -12.40 10.48
C VAL A 59 2.19 -13.80 10.43
N TRP A 60 1.53 -14.78 9.81
CA TRP A 60 1.99 -16.16 9.78
C TRP A 60 3.13 -16.40 8.78
N LEU A 61 3.11 -15.69 7.64
CA LEU A 61 4.06 -15.89 6.54
C LEU A 61 4.82 -14.61 6.14
N PRO A 62 5.38 -13.83 7.09
CA PRO A 62 5.90 -12.49 6.83
C PRO A 62 7.02 -12.49 5.79
N ASN A 63 7.92 -13.47 5.87
CA ASN A 63 9.04 -13.60 4.93
C ASN A 63 8.60 -13.92 3.49
N LYS A 64 7.52 -14.70 3.32
CA LYS A 64 7.00 -15.04 1.99
C LYS A 64 6.28 -13.82 1.38
N ILE A 65 5.48 -13.12 2.19
CA ILE A 65 4.79 -11.91 1.76
C ILE A 65 5.79 -10.81 1.39
N GLU A 66 6.84 -10.61 2.17
CA GLU A 66 7.88 -9.64 1.82
C GLU A 66 8.61 -10.02 0.52
N LYS A 67 8.99 -11.29 0.36
CA LYS A 67 9.64 -11.75 -0.87
C LYS A 67 8.76 -11.53 -2.09
N ALA A 68 7.47 -11.85 -1.98
CA ALA A 68 6.49 -11.64 -3.04
C ALA A 68 6.31 -10.14 -3.35
N ALA A 69 6.11 -9.30 -2.33
CA ALA A 69 5.97 -7.86 -2.50
C ALA A 69 7.23 -7.25 -3.14
N ARG A 70 8.42 -7.60 -2.65
CA ARG A 70 9.70 -7.12 -3.22
C ARG A 70 9.92 -7.60 -4.64
N ALA A 71 9.49 -8.81 -4.99
CA ALA A 71 9.53 -9.31 -6.35
C ALA A 71 8.56 -8.55 -7.26
N ALA A 72 7.33 -8.33 -6.81
CA ALA A 72 6.32 -7.56 -7.53
C ALA A 72 6.77 -6.11 -7.78
N PHE A 73 7.27 -5.42 -6.74
CA PHE A 73 7.82 -4.07 -6.88
C PHE A 73 9.01 -4.05 -7.84
N ARG A 74 9.99 -4.96 -7.68
CA ARG A 74 11.12 -5.02 -8.61
C ARG A 74 10.68 -5.29 -10.04
N PHE A 75 9.69 -6.16 -10.24
CA PHE A 75 9.12 -6.42 -11.55
C PHE A 75 8.54 -5.14 -12.14
N VAL A 76 7.65 -4.44 -11.42
CA VAL A 76 7.03 -3.18 -11.87
C VAL A 76 8.08 -2.09 -12.13
N PHE A 77 9.03 -1.91 -11.21
CA PHE A 77 10.07 -0.88 -11.32
C PHE A 77 11.10 -1.16 -12.41
N LYS A 78 11.33 -2.41 -12.80
CA LYS A 78 12.24 -2.78 -13.90
C LYS A 78 11.64 -2.48 -15.28
N GLN A 79 10.32 -2.37 -15.40
CA GLN A 79 9.67 -2.12 -16.68
C GLN A 79 9.90 -0.70 -17.22
N GLU A 80 9.79 -0.56 -18.54
CA GLU A 80 9.80 0.74 -19.23
C GLU A 80 8.61 1.62 -18.85
N LYS A 81 8.69 2.93 -19.13
CA LYS A 81 7.65 3.91 -18.75
C LYS A 81 6.26 3.55 -19.28
N ALA A 82 6.16 3.08 -20.52
CA ALA A 82 4.89 2.68 -21.13
C ALA A 82 4.30 1.45 -20.42
N THR A 83 5.09 0.40 -20.24
CA THR A 83 4.67 -0.83 -19.54
C THR A 83 4.28 -0.56 -18.09
N LYS A 84 4.99 0.34 -17.38
CA LYS A 84 4.61 0.80 -16.04
C LYS A 84 3.22 1.45 -16.02
N LEU A 85 2.93 2.29 -17.01
CA LEU A 85 1.61 2.92 -17.14
C LEU A 85 0.52 1.87 -17.40
N VAL A 86 0.78 0.90 -18.29
CA VAL A 86 -0.15 -0.20 -18.55
C VAL A 86 -0.42 -1.01 -17.27
N LEU A 87 0.62 -1.40 -16.54
CA LEU A 87 0.47 -2.11 -15.26
C LEU A 87 -0.32 -1.28 -14.23
N ALA A 88 -0.09 0.04 -14.20
CA ALA A 88 -0.83 0.92 -13.31
C ALA A 88 -2.32 1.00 -13.68
N ILE A 89 -2.65 1.06 -14.96
CA ILE A 89 -4.04 1.06 -15.46
C ILE A 89 -4.72 -0.28 -15.13
N VAL A 90 -4.03 -1.40 -15.37
CA VAL A 90 -4.52 -2.73 -14.99
C VAL A 90 -4.78 -2.79 -13.49
N GLY A 91 -3.91 -2.19 -12.67
CA GLY A 91 -4.13 -2.03 -11.23
C GLY A 91 -5.41 -1.27 -10.89
N VAL A 92 -5.71 -0.16 -11.59
CA VAL A 92 -6.98 0.58 -11.42
C VAL A 92 -8.17 -0.32 -11.74
N ILE A 93 -8.11 -1.04 -12.86
CA ILE A 93 -9.19 -1.92 -13.32
C ILE A 93 -9.45 -3.01 -12.29
N ILE A 94 -8.40 -3.67 -11.78
CA ILE A 94 -8.55 -4.70 -10.74
C ILE A 94 -9.13 -4.10 -9.45
N ALA A 95 -8.64 -2.94 -9.02
CA ALA A 95 -9.18 -2.25 -7.85
C ALA A 95 -10.66 -1.84 -8.04
N PHE A 96 -11.08 -1.59 -9.27
CA PHE A 96 -12.45 -1.28 -9.62
C PHE A 96 -13.37 -2.50 -9.53
N PHE A 97 -12.97 -3.63 -10.12
CA PHE A 97 -13.80 -4.84 -10.19
C PHE A 97 -13.72 -5.73 -8.95
N LEU A 98 -12.59 -5.72 -8.24
CA LEU A 98 -12.37 -6.48 -7.01
C LEU A 98 -11.82 -5.60 -5.87
N PRO A 99 -12.59 -4.63 -5.36
CA PRO A 99 -12.22 -3.85 -4.19
C PRO A 99 -11.82 -4.69 -2.96
N PRO A 100 -12.53 -5.80 -2.61
CA PRO A 100 -12.16 -6.59 -1.43
C PRO A 100 -10.75 -7.21 -1.52
N LEU A 101 -10.24 -7.43 -2.73
CA LEU A 101 -8.89 -7.93 -2.95
C LEU A 101 -7.82 -6.89 -2.54
N VAL A 102 -8.10 -5.61 -2.74
CA VAL A 102 -7.22 -4.52 -2.28
C VAL A 102 -7.11 -4.54 -0.76
N PHE A 103 -8.23 -4.73 -0.06
CA PHE A 103 -8.27 -4.87 1.40
C PHE A 103 -7.54 -6.12 1.89
N PHE A 104 -7.65 -7.24 1.18
CA PHE A 104 -6.86 -8.44 1.46
C PHE A 104 -5.35 -8.17 1.40
N PHE A 105 -4.86 -7.53 0.35
CA PHE A 105 -3.44 -7.20 0.21
C PHE A 105 -2.97 -6.19 1.26
N LEU A 106 -3.80 -5.21 1.62
CA LEU A 106 -3.51 -4.30 2.73
C LEU A 106 -3.39 -5.06 4.05
N GLY A 107 -4.30 -6.00 4.30
CA GLY A 107 -4.22 -6.93 5.43
C GLY A 107 -2.89 -7.68 5.46
N LEU A 108 -2.50 -8.33 4.35
CA LEU A 108 -1.24 -9.07 4.23
C LEU A 108 -0.02 -8.20 4.57
N MET A 109 0.05 -6.99 4.01
CA MET A 109 1.16 -6.08 4.28
C MET A 109 1.15 -5.57 5.73
N GLY A 110 -0.03 -5.25 6.27
CA GLY A 110 -0.20 -4.84 7.66
C GLY A 110 0.25 -5.92 8.64
N GLY A 111 -0.22 -7.16 8.46
CA GLY A 111 0.16 -8.29 9.30
C GLY A 111 1.66 -8.61 9.24
N SER A 112 2.26 -8.58 8.05
CA SER A 112 3.71 -8.77 7.90
C SER A 112 4.50 -7.65 8.59
N GLY A 113 4.02 -6.41 8.53
CA GLY A 113 4.61 -5.27 9.23
C GLY A 113 4.54 -5.41 10.76
N MET A 114 3.41 -5.86 11.29
CA MET A 114 3.23 -6.10 12.74
C MET A 114 4.19 -7.16 13.27
N ASN A 115 4.38 -8.27 12.54
CA ASN A 115 5.31 -9.32 12.95
C ASN A 115 6.76 -8.78 13.06
N LYS A 116 7.17 -7.92 12.12
CA LYS A 116 8.49 -7.26 12.17
C LYS A 116 8.61 -6.28 13.33
N ALA A 117 7.58 -5.48 13.57
CA ALA A 117 7.56 -4.53 14.68
C ALA A 117 7.67 -5.29 16.02
N ALA A 118 6.90 -6.37 16.19
CA ALA A 118 6.99 -7.23 17.37
C ALA A 118 8.40 -7.83 17.53
N SER A 119 8.97 -8.38 16.45
CA SER A 119 10.32 -8.96 16.47
C SER A 119 11.42 -7.93 16.78
N ALA A 120 11.24 -6.67 16.40
CA ALA A 120 12.17 -5.59 16.71
C ALA A 120 12.12 -5.21 18.19
N VAL A 121 10.93 -5.17 18.78
CA VAL A 121 10.73 -4.90 20.21
C VAL A 121 11.36 -6.00 21.07
N THR A 122 11.17 -7.28 20.74
CA THR A 122 11.80 -8.40 21.47
C THR A 122 13.33 -8.28 21.47
N LYS A 123 13.93 -7.95 20.32
CA LYS A 123 15.40 -7.78 20.22
C LYS A 123 15.95 -6.61 21.02
N LEU A 124 15.14 -5.59 21.31
CA LEU A 124 15.54 -4.47 22.17
C LEU A 124 15.45 -4.87 23.64
N GLY A 125 14.39 -5.58 24.05
CA GLY A 125 14.24 -6.11 25.40
C GLY A 125 15.37 -7.07 25.79
N ASP A 126 15.78 -7.97 24.89
CA ASP A 126 16.90 -8.89 25.13
C ASP A 126 18.26 -8.18 25.25
N LYS A 127 18.41 -6.99 24.64
CA LYS A 127 19.63 -6.18 24.76
C LYS A 127 19.68 -5.35 26.04
N GLU A 128 18.53 -5.01 26.62
CA GLU A 128 18.44 -4.26 27.88
C GLU A 128 18.43 -5.18 29.10
N GLY A 129 17.99 -6.44 28.95
CA GLY A 129 17.95 -7.45 30.02
C GLY A 129 19.19 -8.34 30.17
N GLY A 130 20.19 -8.19 29.29
CA GLY A 130 21.46 -8.93 29.36
C GLY A 130 22.57 -8.13 30.04
N GLN A 131 22.53 -8.10 31.38
CA GLN A 131 23.72 -7.89 32.23
C GLN A 131 24.08 -9.20 32.91
#